data_AF-A0A8S8YXE4-F1
#
_entry.id   AF-A0A8S8YXE4-F1
#
_cell.length_a   1.000
_cell.length_b   1.000
_cell.length_c   1.000
_cell.angle_alpha   90.00
_cell.angle_beta   90.00
_cell.angle_gamma   90.00
#
_symmetry.space_group_name_H-M   'P 1'
#
loop_
_entity.id
_entity.type
_entity.pdbx_description
1 polymer ?
#
loop_
_entity_poly.entity_id
_entity_poly.type
_entity_poly.pdbx_seq_one_letter_code
_entity_poly.pdbx_strand_id
1 'polypeptide(L)'
;MTVLEFDCLTKTYPNPLDATAQGIHEFKLDAEHNYPLYGMDIADTDDDGEIDMIAAVDGITGNISYATRSGTSWNTQNYVFLGDYLGADITIVDVNQDGEVDFFVPTELTLTRVQDSSAQNQTYLLLDNLREINSVEIVLANPNGPGYLSSLSFDVGRRPTMAIPGQLAGGENSAYEIIIGQKDYSYRFANNAMWLDTQGWAGAGDFLSVLTLDNEDVGITGVTIAPAAYNPSTGQAEIGEGTRWVNVTVKNTGLNPLSGSIDVDLEVKEVLGGTDTVVYSNDFEGNEDTSNCANCAFSKHSYTGMYGDGASSWHIETNSTADTQNVSWYEADNNPTNYYWAGIDYNGNNESDSGYYNNMDEALILENVDLTGADAAYMDISVMCTSAFFELYLAEQYSVVERWLYEDSCGIEVWSDGNGWESVFFNGGWDNERFFRILAQGVDPEYNTYNGNFYSNTATGWINYTEGGGTSDDLNELESIDLTPYAGQVIDIRFRFRSGLMGSVGPAGSSQDTGLDGFAFDNITIRKRDVTFGTPSPSPRH
;
A
#
# COMPACT_ATOMS: atom_id res chain seq x y z
N MET A 1 5.96 -7.55 -34.77
CA MET A 1 5.44 -8.64 -33.93
C MET A 1 5.61 -9.92 -34.70
N THR A 2 6.07 -10.98 -34.02
CA THR A 2 6.09 -12.34 -34.57
C THR A 2 5.35 -13.23 -33.59
N VAL A 3 4.28 -13.86 -34.05
CA VAL A 3 3.44 -14.78 -33.26
C VAL A 3 3.72 -16.19 -33.74
N LEU A 4 3.95 -17.10 -32.79
CA LEU A 4 4.19 -18.51 -33.03
C LEU A 4 3.09 -19.31 -32.33
N GLU A 5 2.20 -19.91 -33.12
CA GLU A 5 1.12 -20.74 -32.59
C GLU A 5 1.66 -22.13 -32.23
N PHE A 6 1.34 -22.61 -31.04
CA PHE A 6 1.77 -23.93 -30.59
C PHE A 6 0.95 -25.02 -31.29
N ASP A 7 1.60 -25.89 -32.06
CA ASP A 7 0.90 -27.00 -32.71
C ASP A 7 0.65 -28.12 -31.69
N CYS A 8 -0.60 -28.26 -31.26
CA CYS A 8 -1.05 -29.29 -30.33
C CYS A 8 -0.89 -30.73 -30.84
N LEU A 9 -0.83 -30.96 -32.16
CA LEU A 9 -0.64 -32.29 -32.76
C LEU A 9 0.82 -32.72 -32.71
N THR A 10 1.74 -31.81 -33.03
CA THR A 10 3.19 -32.10 -33.04
C THR A 10 3.88 -31.77 -31.71
N LYS A 11 3.20 -31.03 -30.82
CA LYS A 11 3.70 -30.52 -29.53
C LYS A 11 4.97 -29.68 -29.67
N THR A 12 5.02 -28.86 -30.71
CA THR A 12 6.18 -28.00 -30.99
C THR A 12 5.72 -26.64 -31.49
N TYR A 13 6.52 -25.61 -31.22
CA TYR A 13 6.37 -24.33 -31.92
C TYR A 13 6.96 -24.41 -33.33
N PRO A 14 6.37 -23.71 -34.32
CA PRO A 14 6.94 -23.60 -35.65
C PRO A 14 8.30 -22.91 -35.60
N ASN A 15 9.21 -23.33 -36.47
CA ASN A 15 10.53 -22.72 -36.57
C ASN A 15 10.43 -21.39 -37.33
N PRO A 16 10.66 -20.22 -36.69
CA PRO A 16 10.54 -18.92 -37.34
C PRO A 16 11.55 -18.69 -38.48
N LEU A 17 12.58 -19.55 -38.58
CA LEU A 17 13.58 -19.49 -39.65
C LEU A 17 13.18 -20.31 -40.89
N ASP A 18 12.12 -21.10 -40.82
CA ASP A 18 11.61 -21.89 -41.93
C ASP A 18 10.43 -21.17 -42.60
N ALA A 19 10.66 -20.64 -43.81
CA ALA A 19 9.64 -19.91 -44.58
C ALA A 19 8.44 -20.78 -45.02
N THR A 20 8.48 -22.09 -44.78
CA THR A 20 7.38 -23.02 -45.08
C THR A 20 6.60 -23.45 -43.83
N ALA A 21 7.06 -23.08 -42.64
CA ALA A 21 6.36 -23.40 -41.40
C ALA A 21 5.01 -22.65 -41.34
N GLN A 22 3.96 -23.37 -40.92
CA GLN A 22 2.63 -22.82 -40.70
C GLN A 22 2.46 -22.42 -39.22
N GLY A 23 1.48 -21.57 -38.90
CA GLY A 23 1.30 -21.02 -37.55
C GLY A 23 2.30 -19.92 -37.18
N ILE A 24 2.91 -19.28 -38.17
CA ILE A 24 3.75 -18.08 -37.98
C ILE A 24 3.01 -16.89 -38.54
N HIS A 25 2.79 -15.88 -37.70
CA HIS A 25 2.19 -14.62 -38.12
C HIS A 25 3.18 -13.48 -37.89
N GLU A 26 3.53 -12.80 -38.98
CA GLU A 26 4.38 -11.62 -38.94
C GLU A 26 3.60 -10.40 -39.39
N PHE A 27 3.49 -9.42 -38.49
CA PHE A 27 2.87 -8.14 -38.79
C PHE A 27 3.55 -7.03 -37.99
N LYS A 28 3.36 -5.80 -38.44
CA LYS A 28 3.72 -4.62 -37.65
C LYS A 28 2.49 -4.19 -36.87
N LEU A 29 2.62 -4.11 -35.54
CA LEU A 29 1.58 -3.48 -34.72
C LEU A 29 1.37 -2.02 -35.17
N ASP A 30 2.42 -1.41 -35.73
CA ASP A 30 2.48 -0.02 -36.20
C ASP A 30 2.10 0.98 -35.09
N ALA A 31 2.38 0.61 -33.84
CA ALA A 31 2.26 1.47 -32.69
C ALA A 31 3.14 2.72 -32.88
N GLU A 32 2.53 3.91 -32.83
CA GLU A 32 3.18 5.18 -33.13
C GLU A 32 4.07 5.64 -31.96
N HIS A 33 5.28 5.09 -31.82
CA HIS A 33 6.21 5.51 -30.76
C HIS A 33 7.70 5.41 -31.13
N ASN A 34 8.50 6.28 -30.51
CA ASN A 34 9.98 6.25 -30.51
C ASN A 34 10.56 5.62 -29.24
N TYR A 35 9.73 4.99 -28.41
CA TYR A 35 10.08 4.42 -27.10
C TYR A 35 9.96 2.89 -27.11
N PRO A 36 10.45 2.17 -26.10
CA PRO A 36 10.13 0.75 -25.94
C PRO A 36 8.62 0.53 -25.75
N LEU A 37 8.09 -0.59 -26.24
CA LEU A 37 6.77 -1.09 -25.83
C LEU A 37 6.88 -1.63 -24.40
N TYR A 38 5.91 -1.30 -23.57
CA TYR A 38 5.75 -1.81 -22.20
C TYR A 38 4.58 -2.78 -22.20
N GLY A 39 4.66 -3.88 -21.45
CA GLY A 39 3.59 -4.87 -21.38
C GLY A 39 3.20 -5.49 -22.73
N MET A 40 2.82 -6.75 -22.74
CA MET A 40 2.08 -7.26 -23.91
C MET A 40 1.26 -8.45 -23.51
N ASP A 41 0.09 -8.55 -24.10
CA ASP A 41 -0.77 -9.70 -23.91
C ASP A 41 -1.50 -10.07 -25.20
N ILE A 42 -1.99 -11.30 -25.23
CA ILE A 42 -2.65 -11.92 -26.37
C ILE A 42 -3.92 -12.62 -25.91
N ALA A 43 -4.96 -12.62 -26.74
CA ALA A 43 -6.21 -13.33 -26.45
C ALA A 43 -6.73 -14.07 -27.68
N ASP A 44 -7.33 -15.22 -27.41
CA ASP A 44 -8.29 -15.91 -28.27
C ASP A 44 -9.66 -15.36 -27.89
N THR A 45 -10.33 -14.67 -28.81
CA THR A 45 -11.56 -13.90 -28.50
C THR A 45 -12.83 -14.64 -28.90
N ASP A 46 -12.71 -15.71 -29.69
CA ASP A 46 -13.86 -16.52 -30.12
C ASP A 46 -13.75 -18.02 -29.80
N ASP A 47 -12.76 -18.38 -28.97
CA ASP A 47 -12.48 -19.74 -28.47
C ASP A 47 -12.22 -20.76 -29.59
N ASP A 48 -11.73 -20.33 -30.75
CA ASP A 48 -11.40 -21.21 -31.87
C ASP A 48 -10.02 -21.88 -31.75
N GLY A 49 -9.23 -21.49 -30.75
CA GLY A 49 -7.89 -21.97 -30.46
C GLY A 49 -6.79 -21.23 -31.21
N GLU A 50 -7.11 -20.16 -31.94
CA GLU A 50 -6.17 -19.25 -32.59
C GLU A 50 -6.06 -17.93 -31.82
N ILE A 51 -4.95 -17.20 -32.00
CA ILE A 51 -4.82 -15.88 -31.38
C ILE A 51 -5.53 -14.85 -32.27
N ASP A 52 -6.46 -14.11 -31.67
CA ASP A 52 -7.27 -13.09 -32.35
C ASP A 52 -6.87 -11.67 -32.00
N MET A 53 -6.38 -11.45 -30.78
CA MET A 53 -6.03 -10.12 -30.30
C MET A 53 -4.62 -10.09 -29.75
N ILE A 54 -3.94 -8.98 -30.02
CA ILE A 54 -2.64 -8.64 -29.42
C ILE A 54 -2.71 -7.18 -29.00
N ALA A 55 -2.39 -6.88 -27.75
CA ALA A 55 -2.31 -5.53 -27.23
C ALA A 55 -0.97 -5.27 -26.51
N ALA A 56 -0.54 -4.02 -26.51
CA ALA A 56 0.67 -3.56 -25.83
C ALA A 56 0.49 -2.13 -25.32
N VAL A 57 1.17 -1.79 -24.21
CA VAL A 57 1.16 -0.44 -23.67
C VAL A 57 2.24 0.40 -24.35
N ASP A 58 1.85 1.59 -24.83
CA ASP A 58 2.69 2.47 -25.63
C ASP A 58 3.56 3.41 -24.77
N GLY A 59 4.07 2.90 -23.65
CA GLY A 59 4.95 3.62 -22.74
C GLY A 59 4.47 5.03 -22.40
N ILE A 60 5.37 6.02 -22.50
CA ILE A 60 5.09 7.42 -22.09
C ILE A 60 4.07 8.15 -22.98
N THR A 61 3.57 7.51 -24.04
CA THR A 61 2.50 8.12 -24.83
C THR A 61 1.15 7.98 -24.13
N GLY A 62 1.02 7.05 -23.18
CA GLY A 62 -0.21 6.76 -22.43
C GLY A 62 -1.35 6.30 -23.33
N ASN A 63 -1.02 5.38 -24.25
CA ASN A 63 -1.95 4.69 -25.11
C ASN A 63 -1.76 3.18 -24.99
N ILE A 64 -2.77 2.43 -25.44
CA ILE A 64 -2.68 1.00 -25.71
C ILE A 64 -2.81 0.82 -27.21
N SER A 65 -1.81 0.19 -27.83
CA SER A 65 -1.88 -0.24 -29.23
C SER A 65 -2.39 -1.66 -29.30
N TYR A 66 -3.36 -1.94 -30.17
CA TYR A 66 -3.88 -3.28 -30.36
C TYR A 66 -4.11 -3.64 -31.83
N ALA A 67 -4.06 -4.94 -32.10
CA ALA A 67 -4.38 -5.52 -33.39
C ALA A 67 -5.39 -6.65 -33.21
N THR A 68 -6.35 -6.74 -34.14
CA THR A 68 -7.34 -7.81 -34.18
C THR A 68 -7.21 -8.63 -35.46
N ARG A 69 -7.46 -9.92 -35.37
CA ARG A 69 -7.41 -10.85 -36.48
C ARG A 69 -8.80 -11.03 -37.08
N SER A 70 -8.83 -11.23 -38.40
CA SER A 70 -10.02 -11.71 -39.11
C SER A 70 -9.55 -12.66 -40.20
N GLY A 71 -9.74 -13.97 -39.99
CA GLY A 71 -9.15 -15.00 -40.83
C GLY A 71 -7.63 -14.97 -40.74
N THR A 72 -6.91 -14.80 -41.86
CA THR A 72 -5.44 -14.73 -41.86
C THR A 72 -4.88 -13.30 -41.83
N SER A 73 -5.74 -12.28 -41.75
CA SER A 73 -5.35 -10.88 -41.84
C SER A 73 -5.43 -10.21 -40.48
N TRP A 74 -4.43 -9.38 -40.17
CA TRP A 74 -4.39 -8.54 -38.97
C TRP A 74 -4.81 -7.11 -39.31
N ASN A 75 -5.79 -6.60 -38.59
CA ASN A 75 -6.14 -5.19 -38.54
C ASN A 75 -5.27 -4.51 -37.47
N THR A 76 -4.43 -3.56 -37.87
CA THR A 76 -3.41 -2.92 -37.02
C THR A 76 -3.65 -1.40 -36.95
N GLN A 77 -2.80 -0.65 -36.23
CA GLN A 77 -2.96 0.82 -36.04
C GLN A 77 -4.24 1.20 -35.27
N ASN A 78 -4.70 0.34 -34.37
CA ASN A 78 -5.79 0.67 -33.46
C ASN A 78 -5.21 1.09 -32.12
N TYR A 79 -5.85 2.11 -31.51
CA TYR A 79 -5.38 2.70 -30.26
C TYR A 79 -6.53 2.92 -29.29
N VAL A 80 -6.24 2.77 -28.01
CA VAL A 80 -7.08 3.20 -26.89
C VAL A 80 -6.28 4.19 -26.05
N PHE A 81 -6.91 5.30 -25.66
CA PHE A 81 -6.27 6.26 -24.78
C PHE A 81 -6.33 5.75 -23.34
N LEU A 82 -5.17 5.55 -22.72
CA LEU A 82 -5.04 5.07 -21.34
C LEU A 82 -5.21 6.21 -20.32
N GLY A 83 -4.91 7.44 -20.71
CA GLY A 83 -4.86 8.58 -19.79
C GLY A 83 -3.44 9.10 -19.58
N ASP A 84 -3.26 9.92 -18.56
CA ASP A 84 -1.97 10.50 -18.14
C ASP A 84 -1.17 9.48 -17.30
N TYR A 85 -1.00 8.26 -17.82
CA TYR A 85 -0.36 7.15 -17.12
C TYR A 85 0.64 6.41 -18.00
N LEU A 86 1.75 5.98 -17.40
CA LEU A 86 2.64 4.96 -17.94
C LEU A 86 2.17 3.60 -17.42
N GLY A 87 1.59 2.76 -18.29
CA GLY A 87 1.24 1.40 -17.91
C GLY A 87 2.48 0.50 -17.78
N ALA A 88 2.50 -0.34 -16.75
CA ALA A 88 3.56 -1.29 -16.46
C ALA A 88 3.41 -2.59 -17.29
N ASP A 89 2.16 -3.06 -17.41
CA ASP A 89 1.79 -4.28 -18.12
C ASP A 89 0.36 -4.16 -18.68
N ILE A 90 -0.12 -5.18 -19.39
CA ILE A 90 -1.52 -5.28 -19.83
C ILE A 90 -2.02 -6.71 -19.67
N THR A 91 -3.29 -6.88 -19.33
CA THR A 91 -3.99 -8.17 -19.34
C THR A 91 -5.30 -8.03 -20.11
N ILE A 92 -5.60 -9.01 -20.96
CA ILE A 92 -6.77 -9.05 -21.85
C ILE A 92 -7.73 -10.14 -21.37
N VAL A 93 -8.90 -9.75 -20.87
CA VAL A 93 -9.91 -10.69 -20.35
C VAL A 93 -11.31 -10.09 -20.54
N ASP A 94 -12.28 -10.89 -20.95
CA ASP A 94 -13.70 -10.58 -20.84
C ASP A 94 -14.13 -10.68 -19.36
N VAL A 95 -14.13 -9.56 -18.63
CA VAL A 95 -14.27 -9.56 -17.17
C VAL A 95 -15.72 -9.60 -16.70
N ASN A 96 -16.61 -9.03 -17.50
CA ASN A 96 -18.05 -8.93 -17.23
C ASN A 96 -18.84 -10.02 -17.98
N GLN A 97 -18.16 -10.88 -18.73
CA GLN A 97 -18.71 -12.00 -19.50
C GLN A 97 -19.73 -11.56 -20.55
N ASP A 98 -19.47 -10.43 -21.21
CA ASP A 98 -20.34 -9.90 -22.26
C ASP A 98 -19.97 -10.38 -23.67
N GLY A 99 -18.90 -11.17 -23.79
CA GLY A 99 -18.39 -11.74 -25.03
C GLY A 99 -17.36 -10.87 -25.74
N GLU A 100 -16.99 -9.73 -25.17
CA GLU A 100 -15.92 -8.87 -25.65
C GLU A 100 -14.80 -8.79 -24.61
N VAL A 101 -13.54 -8.73 -25.04
CA VAL A 101 -12.41 -8.67 -24.11
C VAL A 101 -12.09 -7.24 -23.69
N ASP A 102 -11.74 -7.06 -22.42
CA ASP A 102 -11.38 -5.79 -21.80
C ASP A 102 -9.88 -5.70 -21.53
N PHE A 103 -9.38 -4.48 -21.25
CA PHE A 103 -7.98 -4.25 -20.90
C PHE A 103 -7.80 -3.84 -19.44
N PHE A 104 -6.82 -4.47 -18.80
CA PHE A 104 -6.39 -4.18 -17.43
C PHE A 104 -4.96 -3.70 -17.45
N VAL A 105 -4.73 -2.46 -17.04
CA VAL A 105 -3.42 -1.82 -17.14
C VAL A 105 -3.00 -1.27 -15.78
N PRO A 106 -2.15 -1.97 -15.02
CA PRO A 106 -1.50 -1.40 -13.84
C PRO A 106 -0.59 -0.24 -14.25
N THR A 107 -0.64 0.89 -13.55
CA THR A 107 0.18 2.06 -13.85
C THR A 107 1.47 2.07 -13.03
N GLU A 108 2.61 2.26 -13.69
CA GLU A 108 3.91 2.39 -13.04
C GLU A 108 4.10 3.80 -12.44
N LEU A 109 3.66 4.81 -13.17
CA LEU A 109 3.76 6.23 -12.79
C LEU A 109 2.76 7.07 -13.58
N THR A 110 2.40 8.23 -13.04
CA THR A 110 1.61 9.22 -13.76
C THR A 110 2.47 10.01 -14.75
N LEU A 111 1.83 10.71 -15.67
CA LEU A 111 2.50 11.47 -16.73
C LEU A 111 2.06 12.92 -16.70
N THR A 112 3.01 13.85 -16.71
CA THR A 112 2.66 15.26 -16.91
C THR A 112 2.69 15.60 -18.39
N ARG A 113 1.53 15.98 -18.94
CA ARG A 113 1.42 16.46 -20.32
C ARG A 113 1.31 17.99 -20.36
N VAL A 114 2.20 18.62 -21.13
CA VAL A 114 2.16 20.06 -21.37
C VAL A 114 1.91 20.31 -22.85
N GLN A 115 0.87 21.11 -23.12
CA GLN A 115 0.58 21.61 -24.45
C GLN A 115 1.20 23.00 -24.60
N ASP A 116 2.25 23.12 -25.42
CA ASP A 116 2.75 24.44 -25.83
C ASP A 116 1.85 25.03 -26.94
N SER A 117 1.82 26.36 -26.99
CA SER A 117 1.23 27.22 -28.01
C SER A 117 1.61 26.89 -29.46
N SER A 118 2.62 26.03 -29.68
CA SER A 118 3.06 25.52 -30.98
C SER A 118 2.37 24.20 -31.42
N ALA A 119 1.37 23.73 -30.65
CA ALA A 119 0.52 22.56 -30.94
C ALA A 119 1.18 21.18 -30.86
N GLN A 120 2.38 21.06 -30.26
CA GLN A 120 2.93 19.76 -29.89
C GLN A 120 2.68 19.47 -28.42
N ASN A 121 1.98 18.37 -28.14
CA ASN A 121 1.90 17.80 -26.80
C ASN A 121 3.27 17.20 -26.47
N GLN A 122 3.84 17.58 -25.32
CA GLN A 122 5.03 16.94 -24.78
C GLN A 122 4.70 16.28 -23.45
N THR A 123 5.11 15.02 -23.32
CA THR A 123 5.04 14.28 -22.07
C THR A 123 6.36 14.42 -21.32
N TYR A 124 6.27 14.74 -20.04
CA TYR A 124 7.40 14.83 -19.12
C TYR A 124 7.23 13.81 -18.00
N LEU A 125 8.36 13.28 -17.54
CA LEU A 125 8.47 12.51 -16.31
C LEU A 125 9.10 13.43 -15.26
N LEU A 126 8.31 13.85 -14.29
CA LEU A 126 8.69 14.77 -13.23
C LEU A 126 8.71 14.05 -11.88
N LEU A 127 9.29 14.72 -10.88
CA LEU A 127 9.33 14.21 -9.51
C LEU A 127 7.92 14.08 -8.92
N ASP A 128 7.01 15.00 -9.27
CA ASP A 128 5.61 14.95 -8.83
C ASP A 128 4.92 13.66 -9.30
N ASN A 129 5.27 13.15 -10.49
CA ASN A 129 4.72 11.89 -10.99
C ASN A 129 5.12 10.67 -10.15
N LEU A 130 6.24 10.74 -9.43
CA LEU A 130 6.70 9.67 -8.54
C LEU A 130 6.04 9.74 -7.15
N ARG A 131 5.41 10.87 -6.82
CA ARG A 131 4.68 11.09 -5.56
C ARG A 131 3.21 10.70 -5.65
N GLU A 132 2.64 10.72 -6.84
CA GLU A 132 1.24 10.41 -7.07
C GLU A 132 0.93 8.93 -6.80
N ILE A 133 -0.29 8.66 -6.32
CA ILE A 133 -0.79 7.30 -6.10
C ILE A 133 -1.00 6.65 -7.46
N ASN A 134 -0.57 5.40 -7.60
CA ASN A 134 -0.76 4.64 -8.82
C ASN A 134 -2.09 3.88 -8.82
N SER A 135 -2.56 3.60 -10.03
CA SER A 135 -3.86 3.01 -10.29
C SER A 135 -3.77 1.71 -11.10
N VAL A 136 -4.88 1.00 -11.15
CA VAL A 136 -5.18 0.10 -12.26
C VAL A 136 -6.24 0.76 -13.11
N GLU A 137 -5.96 0.87 -14.40
CA GLU A 137 -6.91 1.35 -15.40
C GLU A 137 -7.64 0.15 -16.00
N ILE A 138 -8.96 0.14 -15.89
CA ILE A 138 -9.83 -0.84 -16.53
C ILE A 138 -10.46 -0.18 -17.75
N VAL A 139 -10.19 -0.70 -18.94
CA VAL A 139 -10.74 -0.19 -20.19
C VAL A 139 -11.68 -1.22 -20.79
N LEU A 140 -12.97 -0.93 -20.69
CA LEU A 140 -14.01 -1.84 -21.14
C LEU A 140 -14.25 -1.76 -22.63
N ALA A 141 -14.53 -2.88 -23.27
CA ALA A 141 -15.05 -2.91 -24.62
C ALA A 141 -16.35 -2.10 -24.70
N ASN A 142 -16.60 -1.44 -25.83
CA ASN A 142 -17.81 -0.64 -25.99
C ASN A 142 -19.02 -1.53 -26.33
N PRO A 143 -20.01 -1.71 -25.44
CA PRO A 143 -21.13 -2.63 -25.71
C PRO A 143 -22.08 -2.11 -26.81
N ASN A 144 -21.93 -0.85 -27.25
CA ASN A 144 -22.80 -0.20 -28.22
C ASN A 144 -22.14 0.01 -29.60
N GLY A 145 -20.93 -0.50 -29.83
CA GLY A 145 -20.24 -0.32 -31.10
C GLY A 145 -18.75 -0.66 -31.04
N PRO A 146 -17.99 -0.41 -32.13
CA PRO A 146 -16.57 -0.73 -32.14
C PRO A 146 -15.78 0.12 -31.13
N GLY A 147 -14.66 -0.44 -30.65
CA GLY A 147 -13.69 0.24 -29.80
C GLY A 147 -13.96 0.04 -28.32
N TYR A 148 -13.39 0.93 -27.51
CA TYR A 148 -13.38 0.83 -26.06
C TYR A 148 -13.93 2.11 -25.41
N LEU A 149 -14.45 1.97 -24.19
CA LEU A 149 -14.88 3.08 -23.35
C LEU A 149 -13.68 3.82 -22.75
N SER A 150 -13.94 4.95 -22.08
CA SER A 150 -12.90 5.63 -21.29
C SER A 150 -12.50 4.77 -20.09
N SER A 151 -11.23 4.87 -19.67
CA SER A 151 -10.73 4.07 -18.55
C SER A 151 -11.45 4.37 -17.24
N LEU A 152 -11.66 3.31 -16.46
CA LEU A 152 -12.04 3.38 -15.06
C LEU A 152 -10.76 3.25 -14.24
N SER A 153 -10.41 4.32 -13.54
CA SER A 153 -9.23 4.37 -12.67
C SER A 153 -9.57 3.96 -11.23
N PHE A 154 -8.77 3.07 -10.65
CA PHE A 154 -8.86 2.63 -9.26
C PHE A 154 -7.49 2.76 -8.59
N ASP A 155 -7.42 3.48 -7.48
CA ASP A 155 -6.20 3.63 -6.69
C ASP A 155 -5.86 2.30 -6.00
N VAL A 156 -4.63 1.84 -6.17
CA VAL A 156 -4.21 0.51 -5.67
C VAL A 156 -2.95 0.54 -4.83
N GLY A 157 -2.34 1.71 -4.63
CA GLY A 157 -1.17 1.88 -3.79
C GLY A 157 0.05 2.36 -4.56
N ARG A 158 1.24 1.99 -4.08
CA ARG A 158 2.47 2.68 -4.49
C ARG A 158 2.89 2.34 -5.91
N ARG A 159 3.02 1.07 -6.32
CA ARG A 159 3.40 0.71 -7.70
C ARG A 159 2.91 -0.68 -8.13
N PRO A 160 1.71 -0.79 -8.70
CA PRO A 160 1.24 -2.03 -9.31
C PRO A 160 2.07 -2.37 -10.54
N THR A 161 2.28 -3.67 -10.76
CA THR A 161 3.15 -4.19 -11.82
C THR A 161 2.49 -5.23 -12.70
N MET A 162 1.43 -5.83 -12.18
CA MET A 162 0.57 -6.79 -12.86
C MET A 162 -0.82 -6.65 -12.26
N ALA A 163 -1.85 -6.82 -13.09
CA ALA A 163 -3.23 -6.87 -12.68
C ALA A 163 -3.89 -8.05 -13.39
N ILE A 164 -4.28 -9.07 -12.64
CA ILE A 164 -4.83 -10.31 -13.17
C ILE A 164 -6.27 -10.46 -12.69
N PRO A 165 -7.27 -10.39 -13.59
CA PRO A 165 -8.63 -10.78 -13.27
C PRO A 165 -8.72 -12.28 -12.98
N GLY A 166 -9.49 -12.67 -11.96
CA GLY A 166 -9.80 -14.05 -11.65
C GLY A 166 -10.95 -14.21 -10.66
N GLN A 167 -11.62 -15.36 -10.72
CA GLN A 167 -12.68 -15.72 -9.78
C GLN A 167 -12.08 -16.13 -8.42
N LEU A 168 -12.17 -15.25 -7.43
CA LEU A 168 -11.78 -15.51 -6.03
C LEU A 168 -12.99 -15.69 -5.12
N ALA A 169 -14.03 -14.87 -5.31
CA ALA A 169 -15.28 -14.92 -4.58
C ALA A 169 -16.46 -14.85 -5.55
N GLY A 170 -17.66 -15.28 -5.13
CA GLY A 170 -18.84 -15.32 -6.01
C GLY A 170 -19.02 -16.64 -6.77
N GLY A 171 -19.81 -16.61 -7.84
CA GLY A 171 -20.14 -17.78 -8.67
C GLY A 171 -19.89 -17.50 -10.14
N GLU A 172 -20.13 -18.49 -11.01
CA GLU A 172 -19.74 -18.46 -12.45
C GLU A 172 -20.20 -17.24 -13.27
N ASN A 173 -21.15 -16.43 -12.78
CA ASN A 173 -21.66 -15.23 -13.47
C ASN A 173 -21.37 -13.91 -12.73
N SER A 174 -20.52 -13.91 -11.70
CA SER A 174 -20.07 -12.66 -11.09
C SER A 174 -18.92 -12.06 -11.89
N ALA A 175 -18.72 -10.76 -11.74
CA ALA A 175 -17.47 -10.12 -12.14
C ALA A 175 -16.29 -10.86 -11.51
N TYR A 176 -15.15 -10.89 -12.21
CA TYR A 176 -13.92 -11.33 -11.59
C TYR A 176 -13.36 -10.27 -10.65
N GLU A 177 -12.78 -10.72 -9.54
CA GLU A 177 -11.87 -9.89 -8.77
C GLU A 177 -10.57 -9.65 -9.55
N ILE A 178 -9.87 -8.56 -9.24
CA ILE A 178 -8.58 -8.26 -9.86
C ILE A 178 -7.50 -8.38 -8.79
N ILE A 179 -6.60 -9.34 -8.97
CA ILE A 179 -5.41 -9.51 -8.14
C ILE A 179 -4.30 -8.63 -8.70
N ILE A 180 -3.76 -7.78 -7.85
CA ILE A 180 -2.79 -6.77 -8.24
C ILE A 180 -1.49 -7.06 -7.50
N GLY A 181 -0.44 -7.34 -8.27
CA GLY A 181 0.90 -7.54 -7.75
C GLY A 181 1.67 -6.23 -7.75
N GLN A 182 2.25 -5.86 -6.60
CA GLN A 182 3.09 -4.68 -6.47
C GLN A 182 4.56 -5.07 -6.33
N LYS A 183 5.44 -4.13 -6.66
CA LYS A 183 6.88 -4.26 -6.40
C LYS A 183 7.51 -2.88 -6.23
N ASP A 184 8.65 -2.85 -5.54
CA ASP A 184 9.48 -1.66 -5.48
C ASP A 184 10.11 -1.31 -6.84
N TYR A 185 10.04 -0.03 -7.24
CA TYR A 185 10.81 0.50 -8.37
C TYR A 185 11.96 1.40 -7.90
N SER A 186 12.99 1.48 -8.74
CA SER A 186 14.09 2.43 -8.55
C SER A 186 14.38 3.17 -9.84
N TYR A 187 14.39 4.50 -9.78
CA TYR A 187 14.63 5.35 -10.95
C TYR A 187 15.93 6.11 -10.82
N ARG A 188 16.67 6.22 -11.92
CA ARG A 188 17.89 7.03 -11.99
C ARG A 188 17.64 8.30 -12.77
N PHE A 189 17.98 9.43 -12.15
CA PHE A 189 17.92 10.74 -12.78
C PHE A 189 19.22 11.05 -13.54
N ALA A 190 19.14 12.00 -14.48
CA ALA A 190 20.28 12.42 -15.30
C ALA A 190 21.46 13.00 -14.50
N ASN A 191 21.19 13.52 -13.29
CA ASN A 191 22.20 14.00 -12.35
C ASN A 191 22.79 12.87 -11.46
N ASN A 192 22.45 11.60 -11.73
CA ASN A 192 22.77 10.41 -10.95
C ASN A 192 22.07 10.28 -9.59
N ALA A 193 21.12 11.16 -9.25
CA ALA A 193 20.24 10.91 -8.12
C ALA A 193 19.38 9.66 -8.38
N MET A 194 18.91 9.03 -7.31
CA MET A 194 18.02 7.87 -7.36
C MET A 194 16.69 8.19 -6.71
N TRP A 195 15.59 7.67 -7.23
CA TRP A 195 14.38 7.46 -6.45
C TRP A 195 14.35 6.00 -5.99
N LEU A 196 14.13 5.77 -4.69
CA LEU A 196 14.03 4.43 -4.11
C LEU A 196 12.68 4.29 -3.41
N ASP A 197 11.84 3.34 -3.82
CA ASP A 197 10.56 3.08 -3.15
C ASP A 197 10.67 2.25 -1.86
N THR A 198 11.83 1.64 -1.65
CA THR A 198 12.00 0.46 -0.81
C THR A 198 11.57 0.72 0.64
N GLN A 199 10.66 -0.12 1.14
CA GLN A 199 10.29 -0.22 2.56
C GLN A 199 10.80 -1.55 3.13
N GLY A 200 12.11 -1.64 3.32
CA GLY A 200 12.77 -2.86 3.77
C GLY A 200 13.46 -3.63 2.64
N TRP A 201 13.67 -4.93 2.85
CA TRP A 201 14.25 -5.80 1.83
C TRP A 201 13.27 -6.09 0.68
N ALA A 202 13.78 -6.45 -0.49
CA ALA A 202 12.94 -6.71 -1.67
C ALA A 202 11.91 -7.82 -1.41
N GLY A 203 10.63 -7.48 -1.37
CA GLY A 203 9.55 -8.39 -0.97
C GLY A 203 8.98 -8.18 0.44
N ALA A 204 9.68 -7.46 1.32
CA ALA A 204 9.25 -7.24 2.72
C ALA A 204 7.97 -6.41 2.84
N GLY A 205 7.79 -5.49 1.89
CA GLY A 205 6.63 -4.62 1.75
C GLY A 205 5.78 -4.97 0.52
N ASP A 206 6.09 -6.05 -0.20
CA ASP A 206 5.27 -6.47 -1.33
C ASP A 206 3.98 -7.10 -0.80
N PHE A 207 2.86 -6.67 -1.33
CA PHE A 207 1.55 -7.25 -1.03
C PHE A 207 0.76 -7.44 -2.32
N LEU A 208 -0.22 -8.32 -2.22
CA LEU A 208 -1.25 -8.45 -3.23
C LEU A 208 -2.43 -7.60 -2.78
N SER A 209 -2.85 -6.67 -3.63
CA SER A 209 -4.16 -6.03 -3.47
C SER A 209 -5.18 -6.82 -4.24
N VAL A 210 -6.40 -6.94 -3.72
CA VAL A 210 -7.52 -7.53 -4.43
C VAL A 210 -8.57 -6.46 -4.60
N LEU A 211 -8.86 -6.09 -5.84
CA LEU A 211 -9.99 -5.23 -6.15
C LEU A 211 -11.21 -6.11 -6.38
N THR A 212 -12.16 -6.05 -5.45
CA THR A 212 -13.47 -6.67 -5.61
C THR A 212 -14.37 -5.75 -6.42
N LEU A 213 -14.87 -6.27 -7.53
CA LEU A 213 -15.74 -5.52 -8.44
C LEU A 213 -17.09 -6.20 -8.52
N ASP A 214 -18.11 -5.39 -8.74
CA ASP A 214 -19.44 -5.85 -9.06
C ASP A 214 -19.78 -5.49 -10.51
N ASN A 215 -20.67 -6.27 -11.13
CA ASN A 215 -21.15 -5.97 -12.47
C ASN A 215 -21.97 -4.67 -12.49
N GLU A 216 -22.73 -4.39 -11.45
CA GLU A 216 -23.56 -3.19 -11.32
C GLU A 216 -23.36 -2.61 -9.92
N ASP A 217 -22.65 -1.48 -9.82
CA ASP A 217 -22.43 -0.81 -8.54
C ASP A 217 -22.31 0.71 -8.67
N VAL A 218 -22.86 1.42 -7.69
CA VAL A 218 -22.79 2.88 -7.59
C VAL A 218 -22.27 3.24 -6.20
N GLY A 219 -21.04 3.72 -6.16
CA GLY A 219 -20.40 4.20 -4.95
C GLY A 219 -20.42 5.72 -4.82
N ILE A 220 -20.44 6.19 -3.57
CA ILE A 220 -19.94 7.53 -3.23
C ILE A 220 -18.44 7.40 -3.07
N THR A 221 -17.67 7.95 -4.00
CA THR A 221 -16.19 7.83 -4.00
C THR A 221 -15.49 9.06 -3.45
N GLY A 222 -16.25 10.06 -3.01
CA GLY A 222 -15.65 11.24 -2.39
C GLY A 222 -16.69 12.13 -1.74
N VAL A 223 -16.36 12.60 -0.54
CA VAL A 223 -17.08 13.66 0.16
C VAL A 223 -16.05 14.72 0.52
N THR A 224 -16.19 15.92 -0.02
CA THR A 224 -15.30 17.05 0.29
C THR A 224 -16.08 18.21 0.86
N ILE A 225 -15.46 18.95 1.76
CA ILE A 225 -16.05 20.15 2.36
C ILE A 225 -15.17 21.35 2.02
N ALA A 226 -15.74 22.36 1.37
CA ALA A 226 -15.02 23.56 0.95
C ALA A 226 -15.79 24.85 1.30
N PRO A 227 -15.11 25.93 1.72
CA PRO A 227 -13.67 26.03 1.97
C PRO A 227 -13.23 25.36 3.28
N ALA A 228 -12.14 24.59 3.24
CA ALA A 228 -11.36 24.21 4.42
C ALA A 228 -10.09 25.06 4.49
N ALA A 229 -9.64 25.43 5.67
CA ALA A 229 -8.40 26.16 5.89
C ALA A 229 -7.32 25.20 6.38
N TYR A 230 -6.15 25.20 5.76
CA TYR A 230 -5.03 24.40 6.23
C TYR A 230 -4.40 25.06 7.46
N ASN A 231 -4.30 24.35 8.59
CA ASN A 231 -3.53 24.79 9.74
C ASN A 231 -2.07 24.32 9.58
N PRO A 232 -1.12 25.22 9.28
CA PRO A 232 0.28 24.84 9.07
C PRO A 232 1.00 24.38 10.34
N SER A 233 0.42 24.58 11.52
CA SER A 233 1.02 24.18 12.80
C SER A 233 0.68 22.74 13.17
N THR A 234 -0.50 22.26 12.77
CA THR A 234 -0.96 20.88 13.02
C THR A 234 -0.92 20.01 11.77
N GLY A 235 -0.74 20.61 10.59
CA GLY A 235 -0.79 19.91 9.31
C GLY A 235 -2.20 19.46 8.90
N GLN A 236 -3.24 19.86 9.66
CA GLN A 236 -4.60 19.41 9.43
C GLN A 236 -5.44 20.45 8.68
N ALA A 237 -6.40 19.97 7.89
CA ALA A 237 -7.43 20.79 7.31
C ALA A 237 -8.50 21.11 8.37
N GLU A 238 -8.63 22.38 8.73
CA GLU A 238 -9.62 22.86 9.68
C GLU A 238 -10.82 23.47 8.96
N ILE A 239 -12.02 23.07 9.38
CA ILE A 239 -13.26 23.67 8.91
C ILE A 239 -13.59 24.83 9.86
N GLY A 240 -13.23 26.05 9.46
CA GLY A 240 -13.57 27.25 10.24
C GLY A 240 -15.09 27.55 10.25
N GLU A 241 -15.49 28.66 10.87
CA GLU A 241 -16.88 29.12 10.88
C GLU A 241 -17.37 29.57 9.47
N GLY A 242 -18.69 29.50 9.22
CA GLY A 242 -19.36 30.04 8.03
C GLY A 242 -19.97 29.01 7.08
N THR A 243 -20.54 29.46 5.95
CA THR A 243 -21.14 28.56 4.94
C THR A 243 -20.08 27.68 4.29
N ARG A 244 -20.39 26.39 4.12
CA ARG A 244 -19.56 25.39 3.44
C ARG A 244 -20.36 24.67 2.37
N TRP A 245 -19.66 24.25 1.32
CA TRP A 245 -20.15 23.37 0.28
C TRP A 245 -19.70 21.96 0.64
N VAL A 246 -20.63 21.03 0.72
CA VAL A 246 -20.32 19.60 0.74
C VAL A 246 -20.49 19.10 -0.68
N ASN A 247 -19.40 18.69 -1.32
CA ASN A 247 -19.45 18.07 -2.63
C ASN A 247 -19.38 16.56 -2.45
N VAL A 248 -20.38 15.87 -2.99
CA VAL A 248 -20.44 14.41 -3.02
C VAL A 248 -20.17 13.97 -4.46
N THR A 249 -19.19 13.10 -4.63
CA THR A 249 -18.87 12.48 -5.92
C THR A 249 -19.49 11.09 -5.95
N VAL A 250 -20.38 10.88 -6.92
CA VAL A 250 -21.00 9.59 -7.19
C VAL A 250 -20.38 9.03 -8.46
N LYS A 251 -19.90 7.79 -8.42
CA LYS A 251 -19.24 7.12 -9.54
C LYS A 251 -19.91 5.77 -9.78
N ASN A 252 -20.04 5.38 -11.05
CA ASN A 252 -20.27 3.97 -11.38
C ASN A 252 -19.00 3.21 -11.01
N THR A 253 -19.07 2.42 -9.95
CA THR A 253 -17.98 1.57 -9.46
C THR A 253 -18.07 0.16 -10.04
N GLY A 254 -19.21 -0.18 -10.67
CA GLY A 254 -19.39 -1.43 -11.38
C GLY A 254 -18.89 -1.43 -12.82
N LEU A 255 -18.77 -2.63 -13.39
CA LEU A 255 -18.24 -2.87 -14.74
C LEU A 255 -19.26 -2.56 -15.84
N ASN A 256 -20.56 -2.59 -15.56
CA ASN A 256 -21.58 -2.33 -16.58
C ASN A 256 -22.02 -0.85 -16.57
N PRO A 257 -22.32 -0.26 -17.73
CA PRO A 257 -22.92 1.07 -17.78
C PRO A 257 -24.27 1.11 -17.06
N LEU A 258 -24.41 2.00 -16.08
CA LEU A 258 -25.66 2.22 -15.35
C LEU A 258 -26.43 3.42 -15.90
N SER A 259 -27.77 3.33 -15.86
CA SER A 259 -28.67 4.42 -16.22
C SER A 259 -29.81 4.55 -15.20
N GLY A 260 -30.19 5.77 -14.86
CA GLY A 260 -31.24 6.02 -13.87
C GLY A 260 -31.01 7.31 -13.07
N SER A 261 -31.71 7.41 -11.93
CA SER A 261 -31.53 8.46 -10.92
C SER A 261 -31.21 7.82 -9.58
N ILE A 262 -30.30 8.43 -8.83
CA ILE A 262 -29.97 8.07 -7.44
C ILE A 262 -30.43 9.21 -6.53
N ASP A 263 -31.05 8.87 -5.39
CA ASP A 263 -31.36 9.81 -4.33
C ASP A 263 -30.19 9.80 -3.33
N VAL A 264 -29.58 10.96 -3.07
CA VAL A 264 -28.50 11.11 -2.09
C VAL A 264 -28.98 11.98 -0.94
N ASP A 265 -29.15 11.38 0.23
CA ASP A 265 -29.48 12.10 1.46
C ASP A 265 -28.20 12.45 2.22
N LEU A 266 -27.92 13.75 2.38
CA LEU A 266 -26.80 14.25 3.17
C LEU A 266 -27.32 14.90 4.45
N GLU A 267 -26.80 14.44 5.59
CA GLU A 267 -27.10 14.97 6.91
C GLU A 267 -25.80 15.41 7.60
N VAL A 268 -25.76 16.66 8.07
CA VAL A 268 -24.63 17.19 8.84
C VAL A 268 -25.10 17.38 10.27
N LYS A 269 -24.43 16.71 11.21
CA LYS A 269 -24.70 16.79 12.65
C LYS A 269 -23.46 17.30 13.37
N GLU A 270 -23.69 18.12 14.40
CA GLU A 270 -22.67 18.51 15.35
C GLU A 270 -22.39 17.34 16.31
N VAL A 271 -21.12 17.06 16.59
CA VAL A 271 -20.72 16.13 17.64
C VAL A 271 -20.74 16.87 18.97
N LEU A 272 -21.64 16.49 19.88
CA LEU A 272 -21.82 17.14 21.19
C LEU A 272 -21.02 16.45 22.32
N GLY A 273 -20.49 15.26 22.05
CA GLY A 273 -19.74 14.43 22.99
C GLY A 273 -19.89 12.95 22.65
N GLY A 274 -19.53 12.07 23.58
CA GLY A 274 -19.72 10.64 23.45
C GLY A 274 -19.52 9.91 24.78
N THR A 275 -19.89 8.64 24.83
CA THR A 275 -19.60 7.76 25.98
C THR A 275 -18.71 6.62 25.51
N ASP A 276 -17.64 6.37 26.25
CA ASP A 276 -16.70 5.31 25.92
C ASP A 276 -17.02 4.00 26.60
N THR A 277 -16.76 2.93 25.87
CA THR A 277 -16.75 1.56 26.39
C THR A 277 -15.40 0.93 26.05
N VAL A 278 -14.67 0.48 27.07
CA VAL A 278 -13.43 -0.30 26.88
C VAL A 278 -13.80 -1.67 26.29
N VAL A 279 -13.24 -2.00 25.14
CA VAL A 279 -13.41 -3.29 24.46
C VAL A 279 -12.44 -4.31 25.01
N TYR A 280 -11.17 -3.91 25.07
CA TYR A 280 -10.05 -4.70 25.53
C TYR A 280 -9.02 -3.77 26.18
N SER A 281 -8.47 -4.17 27.32
CA SER A 281 -7.28 -3.50 27.86
C SER A 281 -6.35 -4.50 28.53
N ASN A 282 -5.04 -4.25 28.46
CA ASN A 282 -4.05 -5.06 29.15
C ASN A 282 -2.81 -4.21 29.45
N ASP A 283 -2.40 -4.21 30.72
CA ASP A 283 -1.17 -3.58 31.19
C ASP A 283 -0.03 -4.60 31.30
N PHE A 284 -0.30 -5.90 31.15
CA PHE A 284 0.68 -6.99 31.34
C PHE A 284 1.19 -7.16 32.78
N GLU A 285 0.61 -6.47 33.76
CA GLU A 285 0.79 -6.70 35.20
C GLU A 285 -0.27 -7.64 35.79
N GLY A 286 -1.13 -8.18 34.94
CA GLY A 286 -2.24 -9.05 35.33
C GLY A 286 -3.57 -8.31 35.49
N ASN A 287 -3.68 -7.07 35.01
CA ASN A 287 -4.96 -6.35 34.91
C ASN A 287 -5.46 -6.35 33.45
N GLU A 288 -5.80 -7.53 32.96
CA GLU A 288 -6.45 -7.70 31.66
C GLU A 288 -7.98 -7.53 31.80
N ASP A 289 -8.57 -6.63 31.01
CA ASP A 289 -10.03 -6.50 30.85
C ASP A 289 -10.45 -6.99 29.46
N THR A 290 -11.08 -8.16 29.44
CA THR A 290 -11.69 -8.76 28.24
C THR A 290 -13.22 -8.79 28.34
N SER A 291 -13.82 -8.01 29.26
CA SER A 291 -15.26 -8.09 29.57
C SER A 291 -16.14 -7.84 28.34
N ASN A 292 -15.69 -6.98 27.42
CA ASN A 292 -16.38 -6.64 26.17
C ASN A 292 -15.72 -7.27 24.94
N CYS A 293 -14.78 -8.20 25.12
CA CYS A 293 -14.13 -8.94 24.04
C CYS A 293 -13.81 -10.37 24.47
N ALA A 294 -14.83 -11.21 24.62
CA ALA A 294 -14.67 -12.58 25.13
C ALA A 294 -13.82 -13.49 24.25
N ASN A 295 -13.64 -13.14 22.97
CA ASN A 295 -12.82 -13.89 22.01
C ASN A 295 -11.50 -13.17 21.68
N CYS A 296 -11.19 -12.05 22.35
CA CYS A 296 -9.88 -11.41 22.20
C CYS A 296 -8.78 -12.35 22.66
N ALA A 297 -7.83 -12.60 21.78
CA ALA A 297 -6.67 -13.42 22.08
C ALA A 297 -5.47 -12.97 21.26
N PHE A 298 -4.30 -13.00 21.88
CA PHE A 298 -3.06 -12.80 21.17
C PHE A 298 -2.58 -14.09 20.51
N SER A 299 -2.33 -14.03 19.20
CA SER A 299 -1.69 -15.10 18.43
C SER A 299 -0.34 -14.64 17.87
N LYS A 300 0.63 -15.56 17.81
CA LYS A 300 2.01 -15.29 17.36
C LYS A 300 2.25 -15.92 15.99
N HIS A 301 2.88 -15.15 15.11
CA HIS A 301 3.18 -15.56 13.74
C HIS A 301 4.62 -15.20 13.36
N SER A 302 5.29 -16.13 12.67
CA SER A 302 6.61 -15.91 12.06
C SER A 302 6.49 -16.16 10.56
N TYR A 303 6.61 -15.12 9.75
CA TYR A 303 6.48 -15.23 8.29
C TYR A 303 7.77 -15.72 7.62
N THR A 304 8.88 -15.70 8.35
CA THR A 304 10.20 -16.14 7.88
C THR A 304 10.40 -17.65 8.05
N GLY A 305 9.54 -18.30 8.85
CA GLY A 305 9.69 -19.70 9.25
C GLY A 305 10.84 -19.93 10.22
N MET A 306 11.40 -18.86 10.82
CA MET A 306 12.45 -18.96 11.85
C MET A 306 11.91 -19.59 13.14
N TYR A 307 10.64 -19.34 13.44
CA TYR A 307 9.91 -19.95 14.54
C TYR A 307 8.86 -20.95 14.01
N GLY A 308 8.55 -21.96 14.81
CA GLY A 308 7.48 -22.91 14.47
C GLY A 308 6.09 -22.29 14.61
N ASP A 309 5.08 -22.94 14.05
CA ASP A 309 3.68 -22.49 14.11
C ASP A 309 3.25 -22.11 15.54
N GLY A 310 2.67 -20.91 15.68
CA GLY A 310 2.23 -20.36 16.96
C GLY A 310 3.34 -19.77 17.84
N ALA A 311 4.56 -19.62 17.32
CA ALA A 311 5.68 -18.93 17.97
C ALA A 311 6.20 -17.78 17.09
N SER A 312 6.86 -16.82 17.73
CA SER A 312 7.54 -15.69 17.10
C SER A 312 8.59 -15.12 18.07
N SER A 313 9.33 -14.08 17.66
CA SER A 313 10.21 -13.33 18.58
C SER A 313 9.45 -12.60 19.67
N TRP A 314 8.14 -12.38 19.50
CA TRP A 314 7.32 -11.66 20.46
C TRP A 314 7.19 -12.44 21.77
N HIS A 315 7.44 -11.77 22.89
CA HIS A 315 7.24 -12.31 24.24
C HIS A 315 6.91 -11.20 25.23
N ILE A 316 6.38 -11.58 26.40
CA ILE A 316 6.20 -10.63 27.50
C ILE A 316 7.52 -10.63 28.27
N GLU A 317 8.15 -9.46 28.35
CA GLU A 317 9.30 -9.23 29.20
C GLU A 317 8.84 -8.90 30.63
N THR A 318 9.54 -9.46 31.62
CA THR A 318 9.10 -9.37 33.02
C THR A 318 10.27 -9.11 33.94
N ASN A 319 10.02 -8.39 35.04
CA ASN A 319 11.05 -7.96 35.99
C ASN A 319 12.03 -6.93 35.39
N SER A 320 11.49 -5.96 34.66
CA SER A 320 12.26 -4.83 34.16
C SER A 320 13.17 -4.23 35.25
N THR A 321 14.39 -3.88 34.86
CA THR A 321 15.38 -3.32 35.77
C THR A 321 15.43 -1.78 35.76
N ALA A 322 14.56 -1.12 34.99
CA ALA A 322 14.53 0.34 34.76
C ALA A 322 14.68 1.17 36.05
N ASP A 323 13.99 0.77 37.12
CA ASP A 323 13.98 1.50 38.40
C ASP A 323 15.26 1.34 39.23
N THR A 324 16.09 0.34 38.90
CA THR A 324 17.27 -0.07 39.69
C THR A 324 18.58 0.04 38.94
N GLN A 325 18.53 0.16 37.62
CA GLN A 325 19.67 0.28 36.72
C GLN A 325 19.56 1.56 35.89
N ASN A 326 20.69 2.03 35.37
CA ASN A 326 20.71 3.17 34.46
C ASN A 326 20.52 2.66 33.03
N VAL A 327 19.27 2.35 32.70
CA VAL A 327 18.85 1.89 31.37
C VAL A 327 18.71 3.10 30.44
N SER A 328 19.11 2.94 29.19
CA SER A 328 19.06 4.00 28.19
C SER A 328 17.62 4.24 27.74
N TRP A 329 17.27 5.50 27.43
CA TRP A 329 15.90 5.86 27.05
C TRP A 329 15.36 5.16 25.78
N TYR A 330 16.27 4.63 24.95
CA TYR A 330 16.00 3.92 23.71
C TYR A 330 16.00 2.38 23.87
N GLU A 331 16.16 1.87 25.09
CA GLU A 331 16.04 0.44 25.39
C GLU A 331 14.62 0.14 25.86
N ALA A 332 14.10 -1.04 25.51
CA ALA A 332 12.75 -1.48 25.88
C ALA A 332 12.62 -1.54 27.41
N ASP A 333 13.68 -1.99 28.07
CA ASP A 333 13.84 -2.06 29.52
C ASP A 333 13.83 -0.72 30.23
N ASN A 334 13.78 0.41 29.51
CA ASN A 334 13.48 1.70 30.13
C ASN A 334 12.02 1.81 30.59
N ASN A 335 11.15 0.89 30.16
CA ASN A 335 9.83 0.73 30.77
C ASN A 335 9.96 -0.01 32.11
N PRO A 336 9.53 0.57 33.26
CA PRO A 336 9.64 -0.07 34.57
C PRO A 336 8.64 -1.21 34.82
N THR A 337 7.65 -1.41 33.94
CA THR A 337 6.59 -2.44 34.08
C THR A 337 6.88 -3.67 33.21
N ASN A 338 5.95 -4.62 33.16
CA ASN A 338 6.04 -5.69 32.18
C ASN A 338 5.55 -5.15 30.83
N TYR A 339 6.02 -5.72 29.72
CA TYR A 339 5.64 -5.23 28.41
C TYR A 339 5.78 -6.33 27.36
N TYR A 340 5.12 -6.18 26.21
CA TYR A 340 5.30 -7.09 25.08
C TYR A 340 6.42 -6.59 24.17
N TRP A 341 7.31 -7.49 23.75
CA TRP A 341 8.52 -7.12 23.04
C TRP A 341 8.91 -8.11 21.96
N ALA A 342 9.37 -7.59 20.82
CA ALA A 342 9.86 -8.31 19.66
C ALA A 342 11.39 -8.38 19.56
N GLY A 343 12.11 -8.37 20.69
CA GLY A 343 13.56 -8.50 20.74
C GLY A 343 14.04 -9.72 21.53
N ILE A 344 15.25 -9.67 22.05
CA ILE A 344 15.90 -10.72 22.86
C ILE A 344 16.92 -10.10 23.83
N ASP A 345 17.11 -10.74 24.97
CA ASP A 345 18.34 -10.56 25.75
C ASP A 345 19.54 -11.18 25.03
N TYR A 346 20.60 -10.40 24.85
CA TYR A 346 21.82 -10.82 24.18
C TYR A 346 23.03 -10.67 25.10
N ASN A 347 23.56 -11.81 25.56
CA ASN A 347 24.78 -11.87 26.39
C ASN A 347 26.05 -11.62 25.55
N GLY A 348 26.24 -10.37 25.11
CA GLY A 348 27.42 -9.87 24.40
C GLY A 348 28.58 -9.48 25.32
N ASN A 349 29.59 -8.79 24.78
CA ASN A 349 30.72 -8.23 25.54
C ASN A 349 30.66 -6.69 25.67
N ASN A 350 29.63 -6.04 25.12
CA ASN A 350 29.43 -4.59 25.07
C ASN A 350 28.13 -4.20 25.80
N GLU A 351 27.95 -2.92 26.14
CA GLU A 351 26.92 -2.38 27.06
C GLU A 351 25.44 -2.55 26.64
N SER A 352 25.15 -3.19 25.49
CA SER A 352 23.78 -3.53 25.06
C SER A 352 23.50 -5.01 25.30
N ASP A 353 22.91 -5.32 26.46
CA ASP A 353 22.56 -6.69 26.85
C ASP A 353 21.24 -7.18 26.20
N SER A 354 20.71 -6.44 25.21
CA SER A 354 19.46 -6.71 24.47
C SER A 354 19.53 -6.29 22.98
N GLY A 355 18.60 -6.79 22.16
CA GLY A 355 18.41 -6.34 20.79
C GLY A 355 17.50 -7.24 19.93
N TYR A 356 17.71 -7.27 18.62
CA TYR A 356 17.03 -8.16 17.66
C TYR A 356 17.99 -8.72 16.60
N TYR A 357 17.61 -9.86 16.01
CA TYR A 357 18.36 -10.49 14.92
C TYR A 357 17.94 -9.96 13.54
N ASN A 358 18.74 -10.27 12.52
CA ASN A 358 18.46 -9.97 11.13
C ASN A 358 17.38 -10.88 10.52
N ASN A 359 16.79 -10.44 9.41
CA ASN A 359 15.80 -11.16 8.60
C ASN A 359 14.61 -11.68 9.43
N MET A 360 14.10 -10.86 10.34
CA MET A 360 12.88 -11.13 11.08
C MET A 360 11.67 -10.56 10.33
N ASP A 361 10.56 -11.27 10.37
CA ASP A 361 9.23 -10.78 9.98
C ASP A 361 8.23 -11.48 10.88
N GLU A 362 7.99 -10.84 12.03
CA GLU A 362 7.38 -11.44 13.20
C GLU A 362 6.19 -10.61 13.63
N ALA A 363 5.06 -11.28 13.85
CA ALA A 363 3.80 -10.64 14.20
C ALA A 363 3.21 -11.19 15.50
N LEU A 364 2.55 -10.30 16.21
CA LEU A 364 1.62 -10.57 17.29
C LEU A 364 0.27 -10.00 16.89
N ILE A 365 -0.78 -10.80 16.87
CA ILE A 365 -2.11 -10.39 16.42
C ILE A 365 -3.08 -10.49 17.60
N LEU A 366 -3.72 -9.38 17.96
CA LEU A 366 -4.90 -9.37 18.81
C LEU A 366 -6.12 -9.64 17.94
N GLU A 367 -6.69 -10.83 18.06
CA GLU A 367 -7.77 -11.30 17.19
C GLU A 367 -9.15 -10.93 17.75
N ASN A 368 -10.13 -10.76 16.87
CA ASN A 368 -11.56 -10.63 17.18
C ASN A 368 -11.93 -9.42 18.05
N VAL A 369 -11.25 -8.29 17.88
CA VAL A 369 -11.63 -7.02 18.51
C VAL A 369 -12.96 -6.55 17.92
N ASP A 370 -14.04 -6.80 18.64
CA ASP A 370 -15.37 -6.37 18.23
C ASP A 370 -15.46 -4.85 18.37
N LEU A 371 -15.62 -4.11 17.27
CA LEU A 371 -15.95 -2.68 17.17
C LEU A 371 -17.38 -2.42 16.68
N THR A 372 -18.23 -3.46 16.59
CA THR A 372 -19.61 -3.36 16.18
C THR A 372 -20.41 -2.42 17.08
N GLY A 373 -21.36 -1.69 16.48
CA GLY A 373 -22.23 -0.73 17.20
C GLY A 373 -21.56 0.58 17.60
N ALA A 374 -20.25 0.76 17.38
CA ALA A 374 -19.56 2.02 17.66
C ALA A 374 -19.81 3.07 16.56
N ASP A 375 -19.85 4.35 16.96
CA ASP A 375 -19.76 5.48 16.01
C ASP A 375 -18.30 5.91 15.78
N ALA A 376 -17.41 5.68 16.75
CA ALA A 376 -15.98 5.90 16.66
C ALA A 376 -15.20 4.91 17.53
N ALA A 377 -13.91 4.72 17.26
CA ALA A 377 -13.05 3.83 18.03
C ALA A 377 -11.62 4.34 18.10
N TYR A 378 -10.93 4.05 19.19
CA TYR A 378 -9.58 4.52 19.46
C TYR A 378 -8.75 3.46 20.18
N MET A 379 -7.43 3.53 19.98
CA MET A 379 -6.46 2.73 20.71
C MET A 379 -5.47 3.64 21.44
N ASP A 380 -5.50 3.54 22.76
CA ASP A 380 -4.49 4.10 23.66
C ASP A 380 -3.42 3.02 23.88
N ILE A 381 -2.14 3.39 23.79
CA ILE A 381 -1.02 2.45 23.87
C ILE A 381 0.30 3.16 24.15
N SER A 382 1.14 2.56 25.00
CA SER A 382 2.55 2.93 25.12
C SER A 382 3.36 2.10 24.13
N VAL A 383 4.13 2.72 23.25
CA VAL A 383 4.81 2.03 22.15
C VAL A 383 6.24 2.54 21.98
N MET A 384 7.17 1.63 21.69
CA MET A 384 8.57 1.94 21.41
C MET A 384 9.02 1.32 20.10
N CYS A 385 9.62 2.10 19.21
CA CYS A 385 10.35 1.60 18.06
C CYS A 385 11.80 2.13 18.06
N THR A 386 12.76 1.21 18.13
CA THR A 386 14.19 1.49 18.04
C THR A 386 14.82 0.60 16.99
N SER A 387 14.99 1.14 15.80
CA SER A 387 15.29 0.36 14.59
C SER A 387 16.42 0.97 13.79
N ALA A 388 17.19 0.12 13.12
CA ALA A 388 18.26 0.53 12.23
C ALA A 388 17.87 0.30 10.78
N PHE A 389 18.84 0.51 9.90
CA PHE A 389 18.72 0.20 8.49
C PHE A 389 20.11 -0.18 7.96
N PHE A 390 20.13 -0.86 6.82
CA PHE A 390 21.36 -1.24 6.13
C PHE A 390 21.26 -0.92 4.65
N GLU A 391 22.32 -0.38 4.06
CA GLU A 391 22.33 0.01 2.65
C GLU A 391 23.33 -0.80 1.85
N LEU A 392 22.92 -1.18 0.64
CA LEU A 392 23.81 -1.75 -0.36
C LEU A 392 24.08 -0.74 -1.48
N TYR A 393 25.37 -0.58 -1.75
CA TYR A 393 25.88 0.32 -2.78
C TYR A 393 26.38 -0.46 -3.98
N LEU A 394 26.01 -0.03 -5.18
CA LEU A 394 26.58 -0.55 -6.42
C LEU A 394 27.76 0.31 -6.84
N ALA A 395 28.94 -0.30 -6.95
CA ALA A 395 30.12 0.33 -7.52
C ALA A 395 30.08 0.24 -9.05
N GLU A 396 29.80 1.35 -9.71
CA GLU A 396 29.85 1.50 -11.17
C GLU A 396 31.17 2.20 -11.58
N GLN A 397 31.50 2.12 -12.88
CA GLN A 397 32.80 2.52 -13.43
C GLN A 397 33.22 3.98 -13.10
N TYR A 398 32.27 4.87 -12.77
CA TYR A 398 32.53 6.28 -12.44
C TYR A 398 31.64 6.83 -11.31
N SER A 399 30.90 5.98 -10.61
CA SER A 399 29.96 6.37 -9.57
C SER A 399 29.75 5.22 -8.60
N VAL A 400 29.65 5.52 -7.31
CA VAL A 400 29.02 4.63 -6.35
C VAL A 400 27.60 5.16 -6.21
N VAL A 401 26.60 4.29 -6.22
CA VAL A 401 25.20 4.69 -6.08
C VAL A 401 24.54 3.74 -5.09
N GLU A 402 23.91 4.28 -4.06
CA GLU A 402 23.03 3.51 -3.20
C GLU A 402 21.89 2.91 -4.02
N ARG A 403 21.66 1.60 -3.87
CA ARG A 403 20.71 0.87 -4.70
C ARG A 403 19.61 0.20 -3.92
N TRP A 404 19.87 -0.15 -2.67
CA TRP A 404 18.91 -0.86 -1.84
C TRP A 404 19.05 -0.41 -0.40
N LEU A 405 17.93 0.00 0.19
CA LEU A 405 17.77 0.34 1.60
C LEU A 405 17.00 -0.79 2.29
N TYR A 406 17.68 -1.52 3.16
CA TYR A 406 17.13 -2.57 4.02
C TYR A 406 16.77 -1.93 5.35
N GLU A 407 15.56 -1.41 5.45
CA GLU A 407 15.06 -0.79 6.66
C GLU A 407 14.43 -1.81 7.62
N ASP A 408 14.79 -1.69 8.91
CA ASP A 408 14.07 -2.36 10.00
C ASP A 408 12.85 -1.50 10.38
N SER A 409 11.70 -2.12 10.64
CA SER A 409 10.45 -1.39 10.85
C SER A 409 9.56 -1.99 11.93
N CYS A 410 8.83 -1.10 12.59
CA CYS A 410 7.79 -1.39 13.57
C CYS A 410 6.46 -0.90 13.00
N GLY A 411 5.45 -1.76 12.97
CA GLY A 411 4.13 -1.41 12.44
C GLY A 411 2.99 -1.91 13.31
N ILE A 412 1.91 -1.12 13.36
CA ILE A 412 0.60 -1.58 13.83
C ILE A 412 -0.34 -1.49 12.65
N GLU A 413 -0.94 -2.63 12.32
CA GLU A 413 -1.82 -2.79 11.18
C GLU A 413 -3.17 -3.35 11.65
N VAL A 414 -4.26 -2.92 11.04
CA VAL A 414 -5.61 -3.36 11.35
C VAL A 414 -6.15 -4.16 10.18
N TRP A 415 -6.63 -5.37 10.43
CA TRP A 415 -7.37 -6.14 9.47
C TRP A 415 -8.86 -5.87 9.63
N SER A 416 -9.53 -5.58 8.51
CA SER A 416 -10.98 -5.46 8.46
C SER A 416 -11.56 -6.17 7.24
N ASP A 417 -12.83 -6.54 7.34
CA ASP A 417 -13.54 -7.11 6.21
C ASP A 417 -13.63 -6.07 5.07
N GLY A 418 -13.20 -6.46 3.88
CA GLY A 418 -13.23 -5.62 2.68
C GLY A 418 -11.90 -4.90 2.38
N ASN A 419 -11.22 -4.34 3.39
CA ASN A 419 -9.96 -3.61 3.16
C ASN A 419 -8.70 -4.46 3.38
N GLY A 420 -8.81 -5.57 4.13
CA GLY A 420 -7.63 -6.33 4.53
C GLY A 420 -6.78 -5.57 5.55
N TRP A 421 -5.45 -5.76 5.50
CA TRP A 421 -4.51 -5.13 6.44
C TRP A 421 -4.17 -3.69 6.03
N GLU A 422 -4.46 -2.74 6.91
CA GLU A 422 -4.12 -1.32 6.73
C GLU A 422 -3.26 -0.81 7.90
N SER A 423 -2.22 -0.02 7.59
CA SER A 423 -1.31 0.50 8.62
C SER A 423 -1.92 1.69 9.35
N VAL A 424 -1.98 1.63 10.68
CA VAL A 424 -2.39 2.75 11.56
C VAL A 424 -1.22 3.36 12.33
N PHE A 425 -0.08 2.68 12.36
CA PHE A 425 1.18 3.17 12.90
C PHE A 425 2.33 2.54 12.12
N PHE A 426 3.34 3.34 11.78
CA PHE A 426 4.58 2.86 11.17
C PHE A 426 5.74 3.75 11.61
N ASN A 427 6.82 3.11 12.05
CA ASN A 427 8.13 3.74 12.21
C ASN A 427 9.21 2.81 11.65
N GLY A 428 10.16 3.39 10.93
CA GLY A 428 11.28 2.70 10.30
C GLY A 428 12.62 3.27 10.75
N GLY A 429 13.67 2.46 10.67
CA GLY A 429 14.99 2.86 11.13
C GLY A 429 15.60 4.02 10.34
N TRP A 430 15.14 4.26 9.11
CA TRP A 430 15.60 5.35 8.25
C TRP A 430 14.79 6.64 8.39
N ASP A 431 13.76 6.67 9.25
CA ASP A 431 12.86 7.83 9.38
C ASP A 431 13.58 9.12 9.80
N ASN A 432 14.58 9.06 10.69
CA ASN A 432 15.39 10.23 11.02
C ASN A 432 16.12 10.83 9.81
N GLU A 433 16.57 9.99 8.87
CA GLU A 433 17.13 10.46 7.60
C GLU A 433 16.04 11.05 6.70
N ARG A 434 14.85 10.42 6.64
CA ARG A 434 13.70 10.99 5.92
C ARG A 434 13.33 12.38 6.43
N PHE A 435 13.20 12.54 7.75
CA PHE A 435 12.89 13.83 8.38
C PHE A 435 13.97 14.87 8.10
N PHE A 436 15.25 14.49 8.13
CA PHE A 436 16.35 15.38 7.78
C PHE A 436 16.27 15.88 6.34
N ARG A 437 15.97 14.98 5.40
CA ARG A 437 15.83 15.33 3.98
C ARG A 437 14.66 16.29 3.75
N ILE A 438 13.52 16.02 4.37
CA ILE A 438 12.34 16.90 4.28
C ILE A 438 12.64 18.26 4.93
N LEU A 439 13.05 18.28 6.20
CA LEU A 439 13.07 19.50 7.01
C LEU A 439 14.33 20.35 6.82
N ALA A 440 15.49 19.71 6.63
CA ALA A 440 16.77 20.42 6.52
C ALA A 440 17.23 20.62 5.06
N GLN A 441 16.93 19.68 4.17
CA GLN A 441 17.33 19.76 2.76
C GLN A 441 16.23 20.26 1.83
N GLY A 442 14.95 20.12 2.22
CA GLY A 442 13.81 20.52 1.40
C GLY A 442 13.66 19.67 0.14
N VAL A 443 14.02 18.38 0.21
CA VAL A 443 13.90 17.41 -0.88
C VAL A 443 13.02 16.25 -0.44
N ASP A 444 12.46 15.50 -1.40
CA ASP A 444 11.76 14.26 -1.07
C ASP A 444 12.71 13.29 -0.36
N PRO A 445 12.22 12.61 0.69
CA PRO A 445 13.05 11.67 1.43
C PRO A 445 13.57 10.53 0.53
N GLU A 446 12.73 10.09 -0.42
CA GLU A 446 13.01 8.96 -1.32
C GLU A 446 13.86 9.37 -2.52
N TYR A 447 14.07 10.68 -2.70
CA TYR A 447 14.95 11.24 -3.72
C TYR A 447 16.39 11.34 -3.16
N ASN A 448 17.15 10.29 -3.44
CA ASN A 448 18.51 10.14 -2.97
C ASN A 448 19.52 10.91 -3.83
N THR A 449 20.11 11.94 -3.23
CA THR A 449 21.01 12.89 -3.91
C THR A 449 22.49 12.73 -3.58
N TYR A 450 22.83 11.89 -2.60
CA TYR A 450 24.21 11.67 -2.15
C TYR A 450 24.36 10.27 -1.55
N ASN A 451 25.59 9.76 -1.48
CA ASN A 451 25.86 8.49 -0.80
C ASN A 451 26.21 8.76 0.67
N GLY A 452 25.44 8.15 1.57
CA GLY A 452 25.61 8.23 3.02
C GLY A 452 24.39 8.84 3.70
N ASN A 453 24.42 8.84 5.03
CA ASN A 453 23.32 9.35 5.85
C ASN A 453 23.87 10.22 6.98
N PHE A 454 23.06 11.16 7.43
CA PHE A 454 23.34 11.94 8.62
C PHE A 454 22.98 11.16 9.90
N TYR A 455 21.96 10.31 9.81
CA TYR A 455 21.52 9.42 10.89
C TYR A 455 21.82 7.97 10.55
N SER A 456 21.89 7.11 11.57
CA SER A 456 22.18 5.67 11.42
C SER A 456 21.08 4.77 11.96
N ASN A 457 20.07 5.36 12.59
CA ASN A 457 18.93 4.69 13.19
C ASN A 457 17.83 5.70 13.51
N THR A 458 16.66 5.15 13.88
CA THR A 458 15.56 5.88 14.49
C THR A 458 15.23 5.22 15.83
N ALA A 459 15.17 6.03 16.88
CA ALA A 459 14.80 5.60 18.22
C ALA A 459 13.75 6.57 18.76
N THR A 460 12.56 6.05 19.06
CA THR A 460 11.46 6.86 19.59
C THR A 460 11.46 6.95 21.11
N GLY A 461 12.09 5.98 21.78
CA GLY A 461 11.77 5.70 23.18
C GLY A 461 10.29 5.31 23.33
N TRP A 462 9.78 5.32 24.55
CA TRP A 462 8.37 5.04 24.81
C TRP A 462 7.49 6.27 24.55
N ILE A 463 6.64 6.16 23.54
CA ILE A 463 5.61 7.13 23.17
C ILE A 463 4.26 6.64 23.72
N ASN A 464 3.51 7.51 24.39
CA ASN A 464 2.21 7.25 24.95
C ASN A 464 1.11 7.85 24.07
N TYR A 465 0.38 7.00 23.36
CA TYR A 465 -0.85 7.36 22.68
C TYR A 465 -2.00 7.30 23.68
N THR A 466 -2.67 8.42 23.92
CA THR A 466 -3.75 8.53 24.91
C THR A 466 -4.75 9.60 24.49
N GLU A 467 -5.99 9.48 24.98
CA GLU A 467 -7.02 10.49 24.72
C GLU A 467 -6.59 11.89 25.17
N GLY A 468 -6.63 12.85 24.25
CA GLY A 468 -6.25 14.24 24.51
C GLY A 468 -4.74 14.46 24.61
N GLY A 469 -3.94 13.46 24.23
CA GLY A 469 -2.49 13.56 24.14
C GLY A 469 -2.04 14.61 23.12
N GLY A 470 -0.77 15.02 23.20
CA GLY A 470 -0.22 16.12 22.39
C GLY A 470 -0.63 17.52 22.86
N THR A 471 -1.36 17.63 23.98
CA THR A 471 -1.74 18.91 24.60
C THR A 471 -0.87 19.29 25.80
N SER A 472 -0.07 18.35 26.32
CA SER A 472 0.87 18.57 27.41
C SER A 472 2.24 19.05 26.88
N ASP A 473 3.13 19.45 27.79
CA ASP A 473 4.53 19.77 27.45
C ASP A 473 5.37 18.49 27.20
N ASP A 474 4.80 17.29 27.42
CA ASP A 474 5.49 16.02 27.17
C ASP A 474 5.42 15.67 25.68
N LEU A 475 6.57 15.71 25.01
CA LEU A 475 6.69 15.41 23.58
C LEU A 475 6.41 13.95 23.25
N ASN A 476 6.44 13.07 24.24
CA ASN A 476 6.15 11.65 24.07
C ASN A 476 4.69 11.30 24.37
N GLU A 477 3.82 12.27 24.63
CA GLU A 477 2.38 12.07 24.77
C GLU A 477 1.68 12.51 23.48
N LEU A 478 1.03 11.59 22.77
CA LEU A 478 0.33 11.83 21.51
C LEU A 478 -1.14 11.43 21.62
N GLU A 479 -1.97 12.01 20.77
CA GLU A 479 -3.39 11.64 20.68
C GLU A 479 -3.54 10.18 20.27
N SER A 480 -4.54 9.50 20.82
CA SER A 480 -4.90 8.09 20.56
C SER A 480 -4.82 7.71 19.08
N ILE A 481 -4.42 6.47 18.79
CA ILE A 481 -4.48 5.94 17.42
C ILE A 481 -5.95 5.82 17.00
N ASP A 482 -6.32 6.45 15.88
CA ASP A 482 -7.69 6.47 15.38
C ASP A 482 -8.05 5.14 14.72
N LEU A 483 -9.04 4.45 15.29
CA LEU A 483 -9.64 3.23 14.74
C LEU A 483 -11.06 3.47 14.21
N THR A 484 -11.51 4.72 14.15
CA THR A 484 -12.85 5.10 13.66
C THR A 484 -13.16 4.58 12.25
N PRO A 485 -12.22 4.51 11.29
CA PRO A 485 -12.49 3.90 9.98
C PRO A 485 -13.01 2.45 10.06
N TYR A 486 -12.72 1.75 11.15
CA TYR A 486 -13.12 0.35 11.38
C TYR A 486 -14.31 0.19 12.33
N ALA A 487 -14.90 1.31 12.78
CA ALA A 487 -16.08 1.30 13.62
C ALA A 487 -17.23 0.54 12.94
N GLY A 488 -17.94 -0.30 13.70
CA GLY A 488 -19.01 -1.14 13.17
C GLY A 488 -18.58 -2.55 12.75
N GLN A 489 -17.29 -2.88 12.75
CA GLN A 489 -16.77 -4.17 12.31
C GLN A 489 -16.17 -5.01 13.46
N VAL A 490 -15.80 -6.26 13.19
CA VAL A 490 -14.90 -7.03 14.05
C VAL A 490 -13.54 -7.05 13.35
N ILE A 491 -12.50 -6.59 14.03
CA ILE A 491 -11.16 -6.42 13.45
C ILE A 491 -10.12 -7.27 14.16
N ASP A 492 -8.98 -7.47 13.49
CA ASP A 492 -7.75 -7.94 14.11
C ASP A 492 -6.71 -6.83 14.11
N ILE A 493 -5.89 -6.74 15.15
CA ILE A 493 -4.82 -5.74 15.25
C ILE A 493 -3.47 -6.46 15.31
N ARG A 494 -2.62 -6.22 14.33
CA ARG A 494 -1.30 -6.85 14.17
C ARG A 494 -0.19 -5.88 14.54
N PHE A 495 0.62 -6.25 15.51
CA PHE A 495 1.91 -5.66 15.82
C PHE A 495 2.97 -6.44 15.03
N ARG A 496 3.66 -5.77 14.10
CA ARG A 496 4.61 -6.40 13.18
C ARG A 496 5.98 -5.77 13.32
N PHE A 497 6.98 -6.58 13.58
CA PHE A 497 8.38 -6.19 13.56
C PHE A 497 9.08 -6.85 12.38
N ARG A 498 9.81 -6.06 11.58
CA ARG A 498 10.60 -6.54 10.46
C ARG A 498 12.04 -6.06 10.61
N SER A 499 13.00 -6.94 10.34
CA SER A 499 14.40 -6.57 10.22
C SER A 499 15.00 -7.02 8.89
N GLY A 500 15.93 -6.22 8.38
CA GLY A 500 16.65 -6.41 7.14
C GLY A 500 17.87 -7.31 7.28
N LEU A 501 18.88 -7.05 6.44
CA LEU A 501 20.02 -7.95 6.27
C LEU A 501 20.88 -8.09 7.54
N MET A 502 20.91 -7.07 8.39
CA MET A 502 21.68 -7.01 9.64
C MET A 502 20.75 -6.67 10.80
N GLY A 503 20.89 -7.38 11.93
CA GLY A 503 20.15 -7.10 13.16
C GLY A 503 20.95 -6.13 14.03
N SER A 504 20.35 -5.70 15.14
CA SER A 504 21.09 -4.88 16.11
C SER A 504 22.10 -5.71 16.91
N VAL A 505 21.83 -7.00 17.12
CA VAL A 505 22.71 -7.96 17.81
C VAL A 505 22.85 -9.27 17.03
N GLY A 506 23.85 -10.08 17.38
CA GLY A 506 24.07 -11.40 16.80
C GLY A 506 25.51 -11.68 16.35
N PRO A 507 25.73 -12.80 15.65
CA PRO A 507 27.06 -13.19 15.17
C PRO A 507 27.72 -12.16 14.24
N ALA A 508 29.05 -12.21 14.18
CA ALA A 508 29.82 -11.38 13.26
C ALA A 508 29.37 -11.59 11.80
N GLY A 509 29.01 -10.51 11.11
CA GLY A 509 28.53 -10.53 9.74
C GLY A 509 27.02 -10.57 9.57
N SER A 510 26.24 -10.66 10.65
CA SER A 510 24.77 -10.57 10.64
C SER A 510 24.21 -9.50 11.56
N SER A 511 25.07 -8.67 12.17
CA SER A 511 24.70 -7.67 13.16
C SER A 511 25.50 -6.38 13.00
N GLN A 512 24.85 -5.25 13.28
CA GLN A 512 25.45 -3.93 13.34
C GLN A 512 26.09 -3.60 14.69
N ASP A 513 25.92 -4.47 15.71
CA ASP A 513 26.39 -4.26 17.09
C ASP A 513 25.90 -2.91 17.67
N THR A 514 24.64 -2.57 17.38
CA THR A 514 24.02 -1.30 17.81
C THR A 514 23.26 -1.41 19.13
N GLY A 515 22.79 -2.60 19.47
CA GLY A 515 22.02 -2.82 20.70
C GLY A 515 20.63 -2.18 20.71
N LEU A 516 20.08 -1.82 19.56
CA LEU A 516 18.70 -1.33 19.46
C LEU A 516 17.70 -2.47 19.71
N ASP A 517 16.60 -2.18 20.37
CA ASP A 517 15.67 -3.20 20.88
C ASP A 517 14.49 -3.49 19.97
N GLY A 518 14.35 -2.80 18.84
CA GLY A 518 13.30 -3.11 17.88
C GLY A 518 11.95 -2.58 18.38
N PHE A 519 10.97 -3.46 18.52
CA PHE A 519 9.57 -3.07 18.75
C PHE A 519 9.02 -3.60 20.07
N ALA A 520 8.51 -2.70 20.92
CA ALA A 520 7.85 -3.04 22.17
C ALA A 520 6.57 -2.22 22.36
N PHE A 521 5.63 -2.74 23.14
CA PHE A 521 4.44 -1.99 23.55
C PHE A 521 3.91 -2.44 24.93
N ASP A 522 3.13 -1.56 25.54
CA ASP A 522 2.55 -1.70 26.87
C ASP A 522 1.26 -0.85 26.99
N ASN A 523 0.50 -1.04 28.08
CA ASN A 523 -0.68 -0.23 28.44
C ASN A 523 -1.71 -0.10 27.30
N ILE A 524 -1.99 -1.18 26.59
CA ILE A 524 -2.95 -1.15 25.48
C ILE A 524 -4.38 -1.05 26.02
N THR A 525 -5.15 -0.10 25.52
CA THR A 525 -6.59 0.04 25.77
C THR A 525 -7.30 0.41 24.47
N ILE A 526 -8.25 -0.43 24.06
CA ILE A 526 -9.10 -0.20 22.90
C ILE A 526 -10.48 0.22 23.38
N ARG A 527 -10.99 1.33 22.88
CA ARG A 527 -12.28 1.90 23.28
C ARG A 527 -13.17 2.14 22.08
N LYS A 528 -14.45 1.79 22.21
CA LYS A 528 -15.53 2.28 21.35
C LYS A 528 -16.13 3.54 21.95
N ARG A 529 -16.63 4.41 21.09
CA ARG A 529 -17.37 5.61 21.46
C ARG A 529 -18.74 5.61 20.78
N ASP A 530 -19.77 5.69 21.61
CA ASP A 530 -21.11 6.04 21.16
C ASP A 530 -21.20 7.56 21.10
N VAL A 531 -21.29 8.12 19.90
CA VAL A 531 -21.23 9.56 19.66
C VAL A 531 -22.60 10.18 19.88
N THR A 532 -22.64 11.22 20.71
CA THR A 532 -23.86 12.02 20.92
C THR A 532 -23.92 13.10 19.86
N PHE A 533 -24.77 12.89 18.86
CA PHE A 533 -25.02 13.87 17.81
C PHE A 533 -26.09 14.89 18.22
N GLY A 534 -25.88 16.16 17.82
CA GLY A 534 -26.86 17.23 17.93
C GLY A 534 -28.01 17.09 16.94
N THR A 535 -29.01 17.97 17.06
CA THR A 535 -30.13 17.99 16.11
C THR A 535 -29.64 18.34 14.70
N PRO A 536 -30.16 17.66 13.67
CA PRO A 536 -29.71 17.89 12.29
C PRO A 536 -29.99 19.33 11.88
N SER A 537 -29.03 19.97 11.22
CA SER A 537 -29.32 21.23 10.54
C SER A 537 -30.15 20.91 9.28
N PRO A 538 -31.25 21.63 8.99
CA PRO A 538 -32.10 21.30 7.85
C PRO A 538 -31.32 21.46 6.53
N SER A 539 -31.04 20.33 5.85
CA SER A 539 -30.50 20.32 4.48
C SER A 539 -31.66 20.31 3.45
N PRO A 540 -31.48 20.93 2.28
CA PRO A 540 -32.38 20.71 1.15
C PRO A 540 -32.18 19.29 0.59
N ARG A 541 -33.27 18.53 0.40
CA ARG A 541 -33.26 17.33 -0.45
C ARG A 541 -33.01 17.74 -1.90
N HIS A 542 -32.11 17.05 -2.59
CA HIS A 542 -31.73 17.35 -3.98
C HIS A 542 -32.02 16.18 -4.91
#